data_AF-A0A7R7BU61-F1
#
_entry.id   AF-A0A7R7BU61-F1
#
_cell.length_a   1.000
_cell.length_b   1.000
_cell.length_c   1.000
_cell.angle_alpha   90.00
_cell.angle_beta   90.00
_cell.angle_gamma   90.00
#
_symmetry.space_group_name_H-M   'P 1'
#
loop_
_entity.id
_entity.type
_entity.pdbx_description
1 polymer ?
#
loop_
_entity_poly.entity_id
_entity_poly.type
_entity_poly.pdbx_seq_one_letter_code
_entity_poly.pdbx_strand_id
1 'polypeptide(L)' 'MIPANSVTEAPDGFAVVLFPGDHHLVTRKQSFRIPYGSEIRSGDGNYHICLYPTQATVFCFFAPPGSV' A
#
# COMPACT_ATOMS: atom_id res chain seq x y z
N MET A 1 6.59 -4.07 -4.40
CA MET A 1 5.52 -5.02 -4.04
C MET A 1 5.38 -5.06 -2.53
N ILE A 2 4.16 -5.16 -2.04
CA ILE A 2 3.82 -5.51 -0.65
C ILE A 2 2.88 -6.73 -0.64
N PRO A 3 2.81 -7.48 0.47
CA PRO A 3 1.91 -8.62 0.56
C PRO A 3 0.44 -8.21 0.39
N ALA A 4 -0.36 -9.03 -0.30
CA ALA A 4 -1.77 -8.73 -0.51
C ALA A 4 -2.57 -8.70 0.81
N ASN A 5 -2.20 -9.53 1.79
CA ASN A 5 -2.80 -9.53 3.13
C ASN A 5 -2.41 -8.32 3.99
N SER A 6 -1.45 -7.50 3.55
CA SER A 6 -1.16 -6.20 4.15
C SER A 6 -2.16 -5.13 3.73
N VAL A 7 -3.05 -5.42 2.76
CA VAL A 7 -4.05 -4.49 2.24
C VAL A 7 -5.45 -5.02 2.54
N THR A 8 -6.33 -4.15 3.00
CA THR A 8 -7.75 -4.43 3.18
C THR A 8 -8.53 -3.31 2.53
N GLU A 9 -9.42 -3.66 1.61
CA GLU A 9 -10.40 -2.71 1.07
C GLU A 9 -11.41 -2.35 2.16
N ALA A 10 -11.69 -1.07 2.28
CA ALA A 10 -12.59 -0.47 3.24
C ALA A 10 -13.54 0.49 2.50
N PRO A 11 -14.69 0.86 3.08
CA PRO A 11 -15.66 1.71 2.40
C PRO A 11 -15.11 3.06 1.87
N ASP A 12 -14.03 3.56 2.47
CA ASP A 12 -13.37 4.83 2.14
C ASP A 12 -12.04 4.69 1.39
N GLY A 13 -11.61 3.47 1.04
CA GLY A 13 -10.35 3.24 0.35
C GLY A 13 -9.60 1.98 0.79
N PHE A 14 -8.28 2.02 0.73
CA PHE A 14 -7.41 0.93 1.15
C PHE A 14 -6.84 1.22 2.54
N ALA A 15 -7.05 0.28 3.47
CA ALA A 15 -6.30 0.20 4.72
C ALA A 15 -5.05 -0.65 4.49
N VAL A 16 -3.87 -0.05 4.68
CA VAL A 16 -2.59 -0.73 4.48
C VAL A 16 -1.85 -0.84 5.81
N VAL A 17 -1.49 -2.06 6.22
CA VAL A 17 -0.71 -2.35 7.41
C VAL A 17 0.54 -3.10 7.03
N LEU A 18 1.71 -2.48 7.24
CA LEU A 18 3.01 -3.08 6.94
C LEU A 18 3.77 -3.38 8.22
N PHE A 19 4.26 -4.61 8.33
CA PHE A 19 5.20 -5.05 9.35
C PHE A 19 6.64 -5.00 8.82
N PRO A 20 7.65 -5.05 9.71
CA PRO A 20 9.03 -5.21 9.27
C PRO A 20 9.19 -6.43 8.36
N GLY A 21 9.72 -6.22 7.15
CA GLY A 21 9.88 -7.25 6.12
C GLY A 21 8.84 -7.21 4.99
N ASP A 22 7.64 -6.67 5.22
CA ASP A 22 6.60 -6.55 4.18
C ASP A 22 7.01 -5.58 3.05
N HIS A 23 7.86 -4.62 3.40
CA HIS A 23 8.51 -3.70 2.48
C HIS A 23 9.92 -3.42 3.01
N HIS A 24 10.93 -3.38 2.15
CA HIS A 24 12.34 -3.31 2.60
C HIS A 24 12.69 -2.04 3.42
N LEU A 25 11.94 -0.95 3.24
CA LEU A 25 12.11 0.30 4.01
C LEU A 25 11.39 0.29 5.38
N VAL A 26 10.49 -0.67 5.63
CA VAL A 26 9.70 -0.72 6.85
C VAL A 26 10.50 -1.45 7.92
N THR A 27 10.91 -0.72 8.95
CA THR A 27 11.63 -1.24 10.14
C THR A 27 10.76 -1.28 11.39
N ARG A 28 9.58 -0.66 11.35
CA ARG A 28 8.55 -0.70 12.40
C ARG A 28 7.16 -0.67 11.78
N LYS A 29 6.16 -1.23 12.47
CA LYS A 29 4.77 -1.27 11.99
C LYS A 29 4.33 0.11 11.46
N GLN A 30 3.79 0.12 10.23
CA GLN A 30 3.16 1.28 9.62
C GLN A 30 1.68 1.01 9.37
N SER A 31 0.87 2.07 9.36
CA SER A 31 -0.55 1.98 9.06
C SER A 31 -0.97 3.21 8.25
N PHE A 32 -1.58 2.96 7.09
CA PHE A 32 -1.98 4.00 6.15
C PHE A 32 -3.45 3.83 5.74
N ARG A 33 -4.08 4.95 5.42
CA ARG A 33 -5.36 4.99 4.71
C ARG A 33 -5.13 5.67 3.37
N ILE A 34 -5.51 5.01 2.30
CA ILE A 34 -5.36 5.52 0.94
C ILE A 34 -6.74 5.61 0.31
N PRO A 35 -7.28 6.82 0.08
CA PRO A 35 -8.59 6.99 -0.52
C PRO A 35 -8.66 6.39 -1.93
N TYR A 36 -9.81 5.85 -2.30
CA TYR A 36 -10.06 5.43 -3.68
C TYR A 36 -9.86 6.59 -4.67
N GLY A 37 -9.36 6.28 -5.86
CA GLY A 37 -8.95 7.24 -6.88
C GLY A 37 -7.58 7.87 -6.66
N SER A 38 -6.90 7.57 -5.54
CA SER A 38 -5.51 7.99 -5.31
C SER A 38 -4.50 6.92 -5.73
N GLU A 39 -4.96 5.68 -5.90
CA GLU A 39 -4.16 4.57 -6.39
C GLU A 39 -3.78 4.73 -7.86
N ILE A 40 -2.64 4.15 -8.20
CA ILE A 40 -2.18 3.99 -9.57
C ILE A 40 -2.47 2.54 -9.97
N ARG A 41 -2.93 2.32 -11.21
CA ARG A 41 -3.16 0.96 -11.70
C ARG A 41 -1.86 0.18 -11.75
N SER A 42 -1.80 -0.96 -11.05
CA SER A 42 -0.64 -1.84 -11.06
C SER A 42 -0.53 -2.59 -12.40
N GLY A 43 0.68 -2.62 -12.96
CA GLY A 43 0.97 -3.28 -14.24
C GLY A 43 1.20 -4.79 -14.12
N ASP A 44 1.56 -5.28 -12.93
CA ASP A 44 1.89 -6.70 -12.68
C ASP A 44 0.82 -7.42 -11.85
N GLY A 45 -0.29 -6.74 -11.53
CA GLY A 45 -1.39 -7.30 -10.73
C GLY A 45 -1.09 -7.44 -9.24
N ASN A 46 0.02 -6.89 -8.74
CA ASN A 46 0.35 -6.88 -7.31
C ASN A 46 0.16 -5.50 -6.70
N TYR A 47 0.00 -5.45 -5.37
CA TYR A 47 0.07 -4.19 -4.63
C TYR A 47 1.50 -3.69 -4.53
N HIS A 48 1.71 -2.38 -4.71
CA HIS A 48 2.98 -1.71 -4.45
C HIS A 48 2.78 -0.43 -3.67
N ILE A 49 3.79 -0.04 -2.90
CA ILE A 49 3.79 1.22 -2.16
C ILE A 49 5.19 1.84 -2.25
N CYS A 50 5.26 3.14 -2.48
CA CYS A 50 6.51 3.90 -2.36
C CYS A 50 6.47 4.64 -1.03
N LEU A 51 7.53 4.52 -0.24
CA LEU A 51 7.69 5.25 1.02
C LEU A 51 8.81 6.27 0.86
N TYR A 52 8.48 7.56 0.91
CA TYR A 52 9.45 8.65 0.78
C TYR A 52 8.90 9.94 1.40
N PRO A 53 9.71 10.73 2.13
CA PRO A 53 11.14 10.52 2.42
C PRO A 53 11.39 9.56 3.59
N THR A 54 10.34 9.13 4.29
CA THR A 54 10.46 8.21 5.43
C THR A 54 9.55 7.00 5.26
N GLN A 55 9.80 5.96 6.05
CA GLN A 55 8.92 4.78 6.12
C GLN A 55 7.48 5.10 6.54
N ALA A 56 7.20 6.30 7.07
CA ALA A 56 5.87 6.73 7.52
C ALA A 56 5.16 7.66 6.52
N THR A 57 5.71 7.84 5.32
CA THR A 57 5.17 8.76 4.31
C THR A 57 4.90 8.01 3.03
N VAL A 58 3.63 7.88 2.65
CA VAL A 58 3.23 7.29 1.37
C VAL A 58 3.48 8.31 0.28
N PHE A 59 4.30 7.93 -0.69
CA PHE A 59 4.55 8.73 -1.90
C PHE A 59 3.75 8.22 -3.09
N CYS A 60 3.57 6.90 -3.19
CA CYS A 60 2.79 6.27 -4.24
C CYS A 60 2.10 5.01 -3.69
N PHE A 61 0.99 4.62 -4.28
CA PHE A 61 0.35 3.33 -4.04
C PHE A 61 -0.21 2.79 -5.35
N PHE A 62 0.09 1.52 -5.63
CA PHE A 62 -0.41 0.81 -6.80
C PHE A 62 -1.32 -0.33 -6.38
N ALA A 63 -2.49 -0.44 -7.01
CA ALA A 63 -3.48 -1.48 -6.76
C ALA A 63 -3.66 -2.41 -7.98
N PRO A 64 -3.84 -3.72 -7.79
CA PRO A 64 -4.20 -4.65 -8.86
C PRO A 64 -5.46 -4.22 -9.61
N PRO A 65 -5.61 -4.55 -10.90
CA PRO A 65 -6.87 -4.37 -11.61
C PRO A 65 -8.02 -5.12 -10.90
N GLY A 66 -9.17 -4.46 -10.73
CA GLY A 66 -10.35 -5.04 -10.05
C GLY A 66 -10.25 -5.09 -8.53
N SER A 67 -9.24 -4.44 -7.94
CA SER A 67 -9.25 -4.06 -6.52
C SER A 67 -10.08 -2.79 -6.43
N VAL A 68 -11.32 -2.94 -5.97
CA VAL A 68 -12.55 -2.20 -6.35
C VAL A 68 -12.79 -1.92 -7.84
#